data_AF-A0A1U9R109-F1
#
_entry.id   AF-A0A1U9R109-F1
#
_cell.length_a   1.000
_cell.length_b   1.000
_cell.length_c   1.000
_cell.angle_alpha   90.00
_cell.angle_beta   90.00
_cell.angle_gamma   90.00
#
_symmetry.space_group_name_H-M   'P 1'
#
loop_
_entity.id
_entity.type
_entity.pdbx_description
1 polymer ?
#
loop_
_entity_poly.entity_id
_entity_poly.type
_entity_poly.pdbx_seq_one_letter_code
_entity_poly.pdbx_strand_id
1 'polypeptide(L)'
;MAHPDFELYDNAGRDAEQIAAAHFGLATRGDLLRWARRDAKQFLEEHPLPTEPLPAPDPAPYLAALAAAETPAEVSAITQHLIDAAQPALSTMSDLLTNIAHWRNPRSYPEPGTPPRKLLDAASRSLSVLGLADEADLAALRAEYDPAPTTDTPQAKRSLPPAPPKSPPAGPAPSR
;
A
#
# COMPACT_ATOMS: atom_id res chain seq x y z
N MET A 1 -7.40 21.86 -32.63
CA MET A 1 -8.63 22.67 -32.72
C MET A 1 -8.66 23.63 -31.55
N ALA A 2 -8.77 24.93 -31.81
CA ALA A 2 -9.04 25.92 -30.77
C ALA A 2 -10.46 25.67 -30.24
N HIS A 3 -10.65 25.64 -28.92
CA HIS A 3 -11.99 25.84 -28.39
C HIS A 3 -12.33 27.31 -28.65
N PRO A 4 -13.40 27.63 -29.40
CA PRO A 4 -13.78 29.03 -29.59
C PRO A 4 -14.10 29.62 -28.21
N ASP A 5 -13.62 30.82 -27.95
CA ASP A 5 -14.09 31.59 -26.79
C ASP A 5 -15.63 31.69 -26.91
N PHE A 6 -16.33 31.16 -25.91
CA PHE A 6 -17.74 30.80 -26.02
C PHE A 6 -18.67 32.02 -26.03
N GLU A 7 -19.67 32.03 -26.93
CA GLU A 7 -20.77 32.98 -26.90
C GLU A 7 -21.70 32.73 -25.71
N LEU A 8 -22.16 33.82 -25.06
CA LEU A 8 -22.88 33.80 -23.78
C LEU A 8 -24.21 33.02 -23.80
N TYR A 9 -24.82 32.79 -24.97
CA TYR A 9 -26.21 32.31 -25.09
C TYR A 9 -26.40 30.93 -25.74
N ASP A 10 -25.34 30.21 -26.13
CA ASP A 10 -25.46 28.84 -26.65
C ASP A 10 -25.11 27.80 -25.58
N ASN A 11 -26.13 27.19 -24.98
CA ASN A 11 -26.01 26.15 -23.94
C ASN A 11 -26.18 24.72 -24.50
N ALA A 12 -26.43 24.54 -25.80
CA ALA A 12 -26.64 23.22 -26.36
C ALA A 12 -25.29 22.46 -26.43
N GLY A 13 -25.20 21.32 -25.72
CA GLY A 13 -24.00 20.49 -25.71
C GLY A 13 -22.93 20.87 -24.67
N ARG A 14 -23.22 21.81 -23.75
CA ARG A 14 -22.34 22.09 -22.61
C ARG A 14 -22.44 20.99 -21.56
N ASP A 15 -21.30 20.53 -21.05
CA ASP A 15 -21.28 19.69 -19.87
C ASP A 15 -21.60 20.50 -18.60
N ALA A 16 -21.92 19.81 -17.51
CA ALA A 16 -22.33 20.46 -16.26
C ALA A 16 -21.24 21.38 -15.68
N GLU A 17 -19.96 21.06 -15.92
CA GLU A 17 -18.82 21.86 -15.48
C GLU A 17 -18.74 23.18 -16.26
N GLN A 18 -18.91 23.12 -17.58
CA GLN A 18 -18.91 24.28 -18.47
C GLN A 18 -20.08 25.24 -18.17
N ILE A 19 -21.26 24.71 -17.84
CA ILE A 19 -22.41 25.52 -17.45
C ILE A 19 -22.13 26.26 -16.14
N ALA A 20 -21.64 25.53 -15.13
CA ALA A 20 -21.30 26.13 -13.84
C ALA A 20 -20.17 27.16 -13.97
N ALA A 21 -19.12 26.84 -14.72
CA ALA A 21 -17.98 27.73 -14.96
C ALA A 21 -18.41 29.04 -15.63
N ALA A 22 -19.25 28.97 -16.66
CA ALA A 22 -19.79 30.15 -17.32
C ALA A 22 -20.67 31.00 -16.39
N HIS A 23 -21.49 30.37 -15.53
CA HIS A 23 -22.35 31.07 -14.59
C HIS A 23 -21.58 31.84 -13.51
N PHE A 24 -20.45 31.30 -13.05
CA PHE A 24 -19.62 31.90 -11.99
C PHE A 24 -18.38 32.64 -12.51
N GLY A 25 -18.20 32.73 -13.84
CA GLY A 25 -17.01 33.36 -14.43
C GLY A 25 -15.70 32.65 -14.11
N LEU A 26 -15.75 31.32 -13.93
CA LEU A 26 -14.60 30.49 -13.58
C LEU A 26 -14.02 29.80 -14.82
N ALA A 27 -12.74 29.43 -14.76
CA ALA A 27 -12.12 28.57 -15.76
C ALA A 27 -12.53 27.10 -15.55
N THR A 28 -12.73 26.35 -16.63
CA THR A 28 -12.95 24.89 -16.55
C THR A 28 -11.64 24.17 -16.21
N ARG A 29 -11.73 22.91 -15.78
CA ARG A 29 -10.56 22.01 -15.66
C ARG A 29 -9.78 21.93 -16.97
N GLY A 30 -10.48 21.88 -18.11
CA GLY A 30 -9.87 21.85 -19.43
C GLY A 30 -9.06 23.10 -19.74
N ASP A 31 -9.56 24.28 -19.34
CA ASP A 31 -8.86 25.56 -19.50
C ASP A 31 -7.61 25.64 -18.63
N LEU A 32 -7.73 25.34 -17.34
CA LEU A 32 -6.62 25.35 -16.40
C LEU A 32 -5.47 24.43 -16.86
N LEU A 33 -5.78 23.20 -17.29
CA LEU A 33 -4.77 22.26 -17.76
C LEU A 33 -4.15 22.66 -19.10
N ARG A 34 -4.94 23.24 -20.02
CA ARG A 34 -4.43 23.71 -21.31
C ARG A 34 -3.46 24.87 -21.14
N TRP A 35 -3.80 25.85 -20.29
CA TRP A 35 -2.91 26.97 -19.99
C TRP A 35 -1.64 26.49 -19.27
N ALA A 36 -1.77 25.63 -18.27
CA ALA A 36 -0.61 25.05 -17.59
C ALA A 36 0.31 24.28 -18.55
N ARG A 37 -0.24 23.47 -19.46
CA ARG A 37 0.55 22.75 -20.48
C ARG A 37 1.26 23.70 -21.44
N ARG A 38 0.58 24.76 -21.89
CA ARG A 38 1.18 25.78 -22.75
C ARG A 38 2.39 26.43 -22.06
N ASP A 39 2.21 26.84 -20.82
CA ASP A 39 3.22 27.58 -20.07
C ASP A 39 4.40 26.67 -19.64
N ALA A 40 4.15 25.38 -19.41
CA ALA A 40 5.16 24.38 -19.08
C ALA A 40 5.87 23.77 -20.31
N LYS A 41 5.52 24.18 -21.54
CA LYS A 41 6.02 23.52 -22.77
C LYS A 41 7.54 23.49 -22.85
N GLN A 42 8.20 24.64 -22.72
CA GLN A 42 9.66 24.73 -22.78
C GLN A 42 10.33 23.92 -21.66
N PHE A 43 9.77 23.98 -20.45
CA PHE A 43 10.26 23.20 -19.31
C PHE A 43 10.24 21.69 -19.60
N LEU A 44 9.18 21.17 -20.21
CA LEU A 44 9.08 19.75 -20.56
C LEU A 44 9.97 19.35 -21.75
N GLU A 45 10.32 20.27 -22.64
CA GLU A 45 11.31 20.05 -23.69
C GLU A 45 12.73 19.92 -23.10
N GLU A 46 13.05 20.73 -22.09
CA GLU A 46 14.33 20.70 -21.38
C GLU A 46 14.41 19.56 -20.34
N HIS A 47 13.27 19.13 -19.81
CA HIS A 47 13.14 18.09 -18.78
C HIS A 47 12.10 17.03 -19.20
N PRO A 48 12.43 16.16 -20.16
CA PRO A 48 11.50 15.14 -20.63
C PRO A 48 11.15 14.17 -19.50
N LEU A 49 9.85 13.95 -19.32
CA LEU A 49 9.32 12.95 -18.40
C LEU A 49 9.00 11.65 -19.15
N PRO A 50 9.10 10.47 -18.52
CA PRO A 50 8.68 9.21 -19.12
C PRO A 50 7.22 9.27 -19.59
N THR A 51 6.95 8.70 -20.76
CA THR A 51 5.60 8.64 -21.34
C THR A 51 5.01 7.24 -21.31
N GLU A 52 5.83 6.22 -21.06
CA GLU A 52 5.33 4.88 -20.82
C GLU A 52 4.53 4.83 -19.51
N PRO A 53 3.45 4.03 -19.47
CA PRO A 53 2.76 3.78 -18.22
C PRO A 53 3.72 3.15 -17.21
N LEU A 54 3.52 3.46 -15.93
CA LEU A 54 4.23 2.75 -14.87
C LEU A 54 3.93 1.24 -14.97
N PRO A 55 4.90 0.37 -14.70
CA PRO A 55 4.68 -1.07 -14.73
C PRO A 55 3.61 -1.43 -13.71
N ALA A 56 2.54 -2.08 -14.18
CA ALA A 56 1.50 -2.63 -13.34
C ALA A 56 1.84 -4.09 -12.99
N PRO A 57 1.56 -4.56 -11.76
CA PRO A 57 1.67 -5.97 -11.44
C PRO A 57 0.69 -6.75 -12.34
N ASP A 58 1.14 -7.88 -12.89
CA ASP A 58 0.23 -8.82 -13.55
C ASP A 58 -0.63 -9.48 -12.47
N PRO A 59 -1.97 -9.28 -12.46
CA PRO A 59 -2.83 -9.87 -11.45
C PRO A 59 -3.09 -11.36 -11.69
N ALA A 60 -2.84 -11.89 -12.90
CA ALA A 60 -3.23 -13.24 -13.27
C ALA A 60 -2.66 -14.33 -12.33
N PRO A 61 -1.38 -14.30 -11.91
CA PRO A 61 -0.83 -15.29 -10.98
C PRO A 61 -1.51 -15.25 -9.61
N TYR A 62 -1.79 -14.05 -9.09
CA TYR A 62 -2.46 -13.86 -7.80
C TYR A 62 -3.89 -14.40 -7.85
N LEU A 63 -4.63 -14.11 -8.91
CA LEU A 63 -6.01 -14.58 -9.09
C LEU A 63 -6.06 -16.10 -9.30
N ALA A 64 -5.09 -16.68 -10.01
CA ALA A 64 -5.00 -18.12 -10.19
C ALA A 64 -4.67 -18.84 -8.87
N ALA A 65 -3.73 -18.31 -8.09
CA ALA A 65 -3.42 -18.85 -6.75
C ALA A 65 -4.61 -18.71 -5.80
N LEU A 66 -5.31 -17.58 -5.84
CA LEU A 66 -6.51 -17.35 -5.01
C LEU A 66 -7.63 -18.32 -5.36
N ALA A 67 -7.82 -18.65 -6.63
CA ALA A 67 -8.81 -19.63 -7.07
C ALA A 67 -8.48 -21.07 -6.62
N ALA A 68 -7.21 -21.36 -6.33
CA ALA A 68 -6.75 -22.66 -5.86
C ALA A 68 -6.60 -22.74 -4.33
N ALA A 69 -6.70 -21.61 -3.62
CA ALA A 69 -6.53 -21.56 -2.17
C ALA A 69 -7.72 -22.26 -1.47
N GLU A 70 -7.40 -23.16 -0.55
CA GLU A 70 -8.38 -23.92 0.24
C GLU A 70 -8.38 -23.48 1.71
N THR A 71 -7.34 -22.74 2.15
CA THR A 71 -7.15 -22.36 3.56
C THR A 71 -6.91 -20.86 3.76
N PRO A 72 -7.24 -20.31 4.95
CA PRO A 72 -6.88 -18.95 5.32
C PRO A 72 -5.38 -18.65 5.24
N ALA A 73 -4.52 -19.65 5.53
CA ALA A 73 -3.07 -19.51 5.42
C ALA A 73 -2.59 -19.30 3.97
N GLU A 74 -3.19 -20.00 3.01
CA GLU A 74 -2.87 -19.83 1.59
C GLU A 74 -3.32 -18.47 1.07
N VAL A 75 -4.51 -18.02 1.47
CA VAL A 75 -4.99 -16.66 1.16
C VAL A 75 -4.07 -15.60 1.78
N SER A 76 -3.59 -15.81 3.01
CA SER A 76 -2.62 -14.92 3.65
C SER A 76 -1.29 -14.90 2.92
N ALA A 77 -0.75 -16.05 2.51
CA ALA A 77 0.48 -16.11 1.73
C ALA A 77 0.38 -15.31 0.42
N ILE A 78 -0.75 -15.39 -0.28
CA ILE A 78 -1.03 -14.61 -1.50
C ILE A 78 -1.10 -13.11 -1.17
N THR A 79 -1.81 -12.76 -0.09
CA THR A 79 -2.01 -11.36 0.33
C THR A 79 -0.70 -10.70 0.72
N GLN A 80 0.11 -11.36 1.55
CA GLN A 80 1.42 -10.88 1.98
C GLN A 80 2.38 -10.74 0.79
N HIS A 81 2.41 -11.70 -0.13
CA HIS A 81 3.21 -11.57 -1.36
C HIS A 81 2.77 -10.38 -2.22
N LEU A 82 1.47 -10.11 -2.32
CA LEU A 82 0.97 -8.93 -3.04
C LEU A 82 1.37 -7.62 -2.35
N ILE A 83 1.27 -7.55 -1.02
CA ILE A 83 1.70 -6.41 -0.21
C ILE A 83 3.17 -6.12 -0.45
N ASP A 84 4.03 -7.13 -0.33
CA ASP A 84 5.48 -7.01 -0.55
C ASP A 84 5.81 -6.54 -1.98
N ALA A 85 5.10 -7.08 -2.98
CA ALA A 85 5.30 -6.70 -4.38
C ALA A 85 4.83 -5.26 -4.68
N ALA A 86 3.75 -4.79 -4.05
CA ALA A 86 3.19 -3.47 -4.27
C ALA A 86 3.89 -2.36 -3.47
N GLN A 87 4.50 -2.69 -2.33
CA GLN A 87 5.09 -1.73 -1.39
C GLN A 87 6.08 -0.75 -2.04
N PRO A 88 7.04 -1.16 -2.89
CA PRO A 88 8.03 -0.23 -3.44
C PRO A 88 7.40 0.83 -4.34
N ALA A 89 6.43 0.43 -5.18
CA ALA A 89 5.75 1.34 -6.10
C ALA A 89 4.89 2.37 -5.35
N LEU A 90 4.12 1.92 -4.36
CA LEU A 90 3.28 2.81 -3.54
C LEU A 90 4.11 3.75 -2.66
N SER A 91 5.26 3.28 -2.15
CA SER A 91 6.20 4.13 -1.40
C SER A 91 6.80 5.22 -2.29
N THR A 92 7.25 4.85 -3.49
CA THR A 92 7.78 5.81 -4.47
C THR A 92 6.74 6.86 -4.86
N MET A 93 5.48 6.45 -5.05
CA MET A 93 4.37 7.37 -5.35
C MET A 93 4.10 8.33 -4.17
N SER A 94 4.07 7.80 -2.94
CA SER A 94 3.90 8.61 -1.73
C SER A 94 5.01 9.66 -1.60
N ASP A 95 6.26 9.29 -1.84
CA ASP A 95 7.40 10.20 -1.76
C ASP A 95 7.34 11.30 -2.84
N LEU A 96 6.99 10.94 -4.08
CA LEU A 96 6.83 11.91 -5.16
C LEU A 96 5.72 12.92 -4.86
N LEU A 97 4.55 12.46 -4.39
CA LEU A 97 3.44 13.33 -4.01
C LEU A 97 3.83 14.25 -2.85
N THR A 98 4.59 13.73 -1.88
CA THR A 98 5.13 14.53 -0.77
C THR A 98 6.10 15.60 -1.25
N ASN A 99 6.99 15.27 -2.18
CA ASN A 99 7.93 16.22 -2.77
C ASN A 99 7.21 17.31 -3.57
N ILE A 100 6.17 16.95 -4.34
CA ILE A 100 5.35 17.93 -5.09
C ILE A 100 4.62 18.86 -4.13
N ALA A 101 4.03 18.34 -3.05
CA ALA A 101 3.36 19.15 -2.04
C ALA A 101 4.29 20.20 -1.41
N HIS A 102 5.56 19.85 -1.22
CA HIS A 102 6.56 20.69 -0.57
C HIS A 102 7.38 21.56 -1.52
N TRP A 103 7.16 21.51 -2.84
CA TRP A 103 7.99 22.14 -3.86
C TRP A 103 8.37 23.61 -3.56
N ARG A 104 7.43 24.42 -3.06
CA ARG A 104 7.68 25.83 -2.73
C ARG A 104 7.96 26.13 -1.26
N ASN A 105 7.56 25.25 -0.34
CA ASN A 105 7.72 25.47 1.10
C ASN A 105 8.08 24.17 1.82
N PRO A 106 9.34 23.70 1.73
CA PRO A 106 9.74 22.40 2.27
C PRO A 106 9.65 22.26 3.79
N ARG A 107 9.51 23.38 4.51
CA ARG A 107 9.50 23.44 5.99
C ARG A 107 8.13 23.79 6.57
N SER A 108 7.09 23.91 5.74
CA SER A 108 5.78 24.34 6.17
C SER A 108 4.79 23.19 6.11
N TYR A 109 4.04 22.99 7.19
CA TYR A 109 2.89 22.10 7.19
C TYR A 109 1.72 22.80 6.50
N PRO A 110 1.18 22.24 5.39
CA PRO A 110 0.09 22.88 4.69
C PRO A 110 -1.19 22.91 5.52
N GLU A 111 -1.91 24.03 5.45
CA GLU A 111 -3.21 24.17 6.11
C GLU A 111 -4.26 23.18 5.56
N PRO A 112 -5.21 22.72 6.38
CA PRO A 112 -6.31 21.87 5.93
C PRO A 112 -7.06 22.45 4.73
N GLY A 113 -7.39 21.60 3.75
CA GLY A 113 -8.14 22.00 2.55
C GLY A 113 -7.31 22.64 1.43
N THR A 114 -6.05 23.00 1.68
CA THR A 114 -5.15 23.54 0.66
C THR A 114 -4.68 22.48 -0.35
N PRO A 115 -4.30 22.86 -1.58
CA PRO A 115 -3.80 21.90 -2.57
C PRO A 115 -2.60 21.06 -2.08
N PRO A 116 -1.58 21.64 -1.42
CA PRO A 116 -0.48 20.83 -0.88
C PRO A 116 -0.94 19.84 0.20
N ARG A 117 -1.90 20.21 1.05
CA ARG A 117 -2.45 19.27 2.03
C ARG A 117 -3.14 18.08 1.34
N LYS A 118 -3.91 18.33 0.29
CA LYS A 118 -4.57 17.26 -0.49
C LYS A 118 -3.57 16.29 -1.11
N LEU A 119 -2.40 16.77 -1.55
CA LEU A 119 -1.32 15.93 -2.04
C LEU A 119 -0.70 15.06 -0.93
N LEU A 120 -0.51 15.62 0.27
CA LEU A 120 -0.05 14.84 1.43
C LEU A 120 -1.07 13.79 1.88
N ASP A 121 -2.36 14.13 1.83
CA ASP A 121 -3.42 13.15 2.10
C ASP A 121 -3.42 12.03 1.05
N ALA A 122 -3.18 12.34 -0.23
CA ALA A 122 -3.06 11.33 -1.29
C ALA A 122 -1.81 10.45 -1.11
N ALA A 123 -0.66 11.04 -0.73
CA ALA A 123 0.55 10.30 -0.39
C ALA A 123 0.29 9.31 0.75
N SER A 124 -0.30 9.79 1.85
CA SER A 124 -0.65 8.95 3.00
C SER A 124 -1.61 7.82 2.60
N ARG A 125 -2.67 8.11 1.84
CA ARG A 125 -3.63 7.10 1.38
C ARG A 125 -3.01 6.04 0.48
N SER A 126 -1.99 6.40 -0.29
CA SER A 126 -1.26 5.44 -1.14
C SER A 126 -0.63 4.33 -0.32
N LEU A 127 -0.15 4.66 0.90
CA LEU A 127 0.41 3.69 1.83
C LEU A 127 -0.63 3.01 2.71
N SER A 128 -1.72 3.72 3.07
CA SER A 128 -2.78 3.17 3.94
C SER A 128 -3.41 1.90 3.38
N VAL A 129 -3.47 1.72 2.06
CA VAL A 129 -4.01 0.51 1.43
C VAL A 129 -3.24 -0.74 1.87
N LEU A 130 -1.91 -0.67 1.99
CA LEU A 130 -1.07 -1.79 2.42
C LEU A 130 -1.32 -2.15 3.89
N GLY A 131 -1.37 -1.13 4.76
CA GLY A 131 -1.64 -1.33 6.18
C GLY A 131 -3.03 -1.90 6.42
N LEU A 132 -4.06 -1.42 5.71
CA LEU A 132 -5.42 -1.95 5.83
C LEU A 132 -5.52 -3.40 5.33
N ALA A 133 -4.79 -3.76 4.28
CA ALA A 133 -4.73 -5.14 3.79
C ALA A 133 -4.04 -6.07 4.80
N ASP A 134 -2.91 -5.64 5.38
CA ASP A 134 -2.20 -6.40 6.41
C ASP A 134 -3.05 -6.58 7.68
N GLU A 135 -3.70 -5.51 8.15
CA GLU A 135 -4.60 -5.59 9.31
C GLU A 135 -5.75 -6.57 9.08
N ALA A 136 -6.35 -6.56 7.87
CA ALA A 136 -7.40 -7.49 7.50
C ALA A 136 -6.90 -8.93 7.43
N ASP A 137 -5.71 -9.16 6.88
CA ASP A 137 -5.07 -10.48 6.81
C ASP A 137 -4.79 -11.04 8.20
N LEU A 138 -4.18 -10.23 9.08
CA LEU A 138 -3.92 -10.60 10.46
C LEU A 138 -5.21 -10.87 11.25
N ALA A 139 -6.30 -10.14 10.98
CA ALA A 139 -7.59 -10.41 11.59
C ALA A 139 -8.17 -11.77 11.14
N ALA A 140 -8.01 -12.13 9.87
CA ALA A 140 -8.43 -13.42 9.34
C ALA A 140 -7.60 -14.58 9.94
N LEU A 141 -6.27 -14.41 10.04
CA LEU A 141 -5.40 -15.40 10.68
C LEU A 141 -5.70 -15.60 12.16
N ARG A 142 -5.99 -14.52 12.90
CA ARG A 142 -6.40 -14.63 14.31
C ARG A 142 -7.69 -15.44 14.46
N ALA A 143 -8.66 -15.25 13.57
CA ALA A 143 -9.90 -16.01 13.61
C ALA A 143 -9.69 -17.52 13.40
N GLU A 144 -8.67 -17.91 12.64
CA GLU A 144 -8.31 -19.32 12.39
C GLU A 144 -7.43 -19.92 13.49
N TYR A 145 -6.45 -19.17 13.98
CA TYR A 145 -5.38 -19.69 14.82
C TYR A 145 -5.49 -19.32 16.31
N ASP A 146 -6.48 -18.52 16.74
CA ASP A 146 -6.68 -18.22 18.16
C ASP A 146 -7.74 -19.13 18.81
N PRO A 147 -7.44 -19.76 19.98
CA PRO A 147 -6.15 -19.80 20.64
C PRO A 147 -5.15 -20.68 19.87
N ALA A 148 -3.85 -20.38 20.03
CA ALA A 148 -2.77 -21.05 19.33
C ALA A 148 -2.96 -22.58 19.28
N PRO A 149 -2.77 -23.22 18.11
CA PRO A 149 -2.92 -24.66 17.98
C PRO A 149 -1.96 -25.35 18.95
N THR A 150 -2.49 -26.20 19.82
CA THR A 150 -1.67 -27.04 20.68
C THR A 150 -0.86 -27.95 19.77
N THR A 151 0.46 -27.85 19.82
CA THR A 151 1.32 -28.87 19.21
C THR A 151 0.90 -30.20 19.82
N ASP A 152 0.33 -31.09 19.00
CA ASP A 152 0.23 -32.50 19.32
C ASP A 152 1.68 -32.98 19.48
N THR A 153 2.22 -32.80 20.67
CA THR A 153 3.44 -33.44 21.08
C THR A 153 3.06 -34.92 21.07
N PRO A 154 3.72 -35.79 20.28
CA PRO A 154 3.55 -37.22 20.48
C PRO A 154 3.81 -37.44 21.96
N GLN A 155 2.79 -37.90 22.68
CA GLN A 155 2.90 -38.15 24.10
C GLN A 155 3.95 -39.25 24.22
N ALA A 156 5.21 -38.86 24.37
CA ALA A 156 6.30 -39.76 24.65
C ALA A 156 5.84 -40.48 25.91
N LYS A 157 5.48 -41.76 25.76
CA LYS A 157 5.21 -42.65 26.88
C LYS A 157 6.30 -42.33 27.88
N ARG A 158 5.92 -41.85 29.07
CA ARG A 158 6.84 -41.64 30.18
C ARG A 158 7.43 -43.01 30.54
N SER A 159 8.41 -43.46 29.77
CA SER A 159 9.35 -44.48 30.20
C SER A 159 10.17 -43.79 31.26
N LEU A 160 9.96 -44.25 32.50
CA LEU A 160 10.76 -43.87 33.66
C LEU A 160 12.25 -43.88 33.27
N PRO A 161 13.04 -42.92 33.75
CA PRO A 161 14.48 -42.94 33.51
C PRO A 161 15.07 -44.26 34.01
N PRO A 162 16.06 -44.85 33.31
CA PRO A 162 16.69 -46.09 33.74
C PRO A 162 17.29 -45.90 35.14
N ALA A 163 17.11 -46.91 35.99
CA ALA A 163 17.61 -46.88 37.36
C ALA A 163 19.14 -46.63 37.38
N PRO A 164 19.65 -45.83 38.33
CA PRO A 164 21.08 -45.57 38.42
C PRO A 164 21.87 -46.86 38.68
N PRO A 165 23.10 -46.98 38.17
CA PRO A 165 23.94 -48.14 38.41
C PRO A 165 24.23 -48.29 39.91
N LYS A 166 24.16 -49.53 40.40
CA LYS A 166 24.45 -49.89 41.80
C LYS A 166 25.86 -49.40 42.18
N SER A 167 25.95 -48.67 43.28
CA SER A 167 27.22 -48.24 43.86
C SER A 167 28.11 -49.45 44.18
N PRO A 168 29.43 -49.39 43.90
CA PRO A 168 30.35 -50.46 44.25
C PRO A 168 30.50 -50.60 45.78
N PRO A 169 30.76 -51.81 46.30
CA PRO A 169 30.82 -52.04 47.73
C PRO A 169 32.00 -51.29 48.35
N ALA A 170 31.73 -50.61 49.47
CA ALA A 170 32.74 -49.94 50.28
C ALA A 170 33.80 -50.96 50.73
N GLY A 171 35.04 -50.72 50.30
CA GLY A 171 36.21 -51.47 50.76
C GLY A 171 36.49 -51.24 52.25
N PRO A 172 37.31 -52.11 52.88
CA PRO A 172 37.44 -52.15 54.33
C PRO A 172 38.05 -50.86 54.91
N ALA A 173 37.49 -50.40 56.02
CA ALA A 173 38.00 -49.26 56.78
C ALA A 173 39.40 -49.55 57.35
N PRO A 174 40.33 -48.58 57.32
CA PRO A 174 41.64 -48.74 57.94
C PRO A 174 41.55 -48.63 59.47
N SER A 175 42.18 -49.60 60.13
CA SER A 175 42.41 -49.65 61.57
C SER A 175 43.48 -48.65 62.00
N ARG A 176 43.28 -48.16 63.23
CA ARG A 176 44.09 -47.24 64.05
C ARG A 176 45.61 -47.36 63.96
#